data_AF-A0A923HV91-F1
#
_entry.id   AF-A0A923HV91-F1
#
_cell.length_a   1.000
_cell.length_b   1.000
_cell.length_c   1.000
_cell.angle_alpha   90.00
_cell.angle_beta   90.00
_cell.angle_gamma   90.00
#
_symmetry.space_group_name_H-M   'P 1'
#
loop_
_entity.id
_entity.type
_entity.pdbx_description
1 polymer ?
#
loop_
_entity_poly.entity_id
_entity_poly.type
_entity_poly.pdbx_seq_one_letter_code
_entity_poly.pdbx_strand_id
1 'polypeptide(L)'
;MQQGIGSGHRYAVPPSGCRTTKTLVLGSSISKNDQMKLIQAFIECPETSIFRVIGSEENDYSNWEVEPLTLDILMEGEGFYIVKAKNILPDGKVQDCYLDISLPERINDLVYFFDGVNLRVDYSFNFNGDIICAVPIDCFGVYELFYSKINPAIGIDILKVGLTNSARKSAIAEDLGYIFRDEEKYDDAAKMFQISVNEAPSSYFLYGELAACYMASGQPEKGKEYERLFSQNNGMH
;
A
#
# COMPACT_ATOMS: atom_id res chain seq x y z
N MET A 1 -68.36 9.75 -27.76
CA MET A 1 -68.69 8.44 -27.13
C MET A 1 -67.51 8.10 -26.22
N GLN A 2 -67.61 8.49 -24.96
CA GLN A 2 -68.04 7.67 -23.81
C GLN A 2 -66.89 6.88 -23.18
N GLN A 3 -66.61 7.26 -21.94
CA GLN A 3 -65.75 6.59 -20.97
C GLN A 3 -66.36 5.25 -20.54
N GLY A 4 -65.52 4.31 -20.11
CA GLY A 4 -65.92 3.10 -19.38
C GLY A 4 -64.84 2.71 -18.37
N ILE A 5 -65.20 2.79 -17.09
CA ILE A 5 -64.42 2.49 -15.88
C ILE A 5 -64.96 1.19 -15.27
N GLY A 6 -64.10 0.39 -14.62
CA GLY A 6 -64.45 -0.62 -13.60
C GLY A 6 -63.52 -1.84 -13.65
N SER A 7 -62.54 -2.08 -12.76
CA SER A 7 -62.48 -2.19 -11.29
C SER A 7 -62.85 -3.59 -10.73
N GLY A 8 -61.99 -4.11 -9.84
CA GLY A 8 -62.22 -5.32 -9.00
C GLY A 8 -61.12 -6.40 -9.13
N HIS A 9 -59.91 -6.24 -8.60
CA HIS A 9 -59.46 -6.72 -7.27
C HIS A 9 -59.85 -8.16 -6.89
N ARG A 10 -58.83 -9.03 -6.73
CA ARG A 10 -58.62 -9.84 -5.51
C ARG A 10 -57.18 -10.36 -5.41
N TYR A 11 -56.66 -10.17 -4.21
CA TYR A 11 -55.33 -10.51 -3.70
C TYR A 11 -55.13 -12.02 -3.51
N ALA A 12 -53.88 -12.47 -3.63
CA ALA A 12 -53.34 -13.56 -2.82
C ALA A 12 -51.81 -13.46 -2.70
N VAL A 13 -51.36 -13.08 -1.50
CA VAL A 13 -50.02 -13.33 -0.92
C VAL A 13 -50.22 -14.54 0.02
N PRO A 14 -49.36 -15.58 0.03
CA PRO A 14 -48.46 -15.80 1.20
C PRO A 14 -47.22 -16.71 0.88
N PRO A 15 -46.39 -17.11 1.87
CA PRO A 15 -45.92 -16.41 3.07
C PRO A 15 -44.38 -16.37 3.20
N SER A 16 -43.98 -15.47 4.10
CA SER A 16 -42.73 -15.36 4.85
C SER A 16 -42.00 -16.64 5.28
N GLY A 17 -40.68 -16.65 5.03
CA GLY A 17 -39.63 -17.26 5.87
C GLY A 17 -38.35 -16.45 5.63
N CYS A 18 -37.91 -15.54 6.51
CA CYS A 18 -37.29 -15.73 7.83
C CYS A 18 -36.06 -16.67 7.80
N ARG A 19 -34.90 -16.07 8.15
CA ARG A 19 -33.59 -16.65 8.49
C ARG A 19 -32.81 -17.23 7.29
N THR A 20 -31.57 -16.84 7.00
CA THR A 20 -30.53 -16.18 7.81
C THR A 20 -29.53 -15.54 6.85
N THR A 21 -29.11 -14.31 7.12
CA THR A 21 -27.86 -13.74 6.63
C THR A 21 -26.73 -14.71 6.98
N LYS A 22 -26.21 -15.44 6.01
CA LYS A 22 -24.84 -15.96 6.11
C LYS A 22 -23.93 -14.78 5.83
N THR A 23 -23.60 -14.05 6.89
CA THR A 23 -22.31 -13.39 6.99
C THR A 23 -21.29 -14.48 6.68
N LEU A 24 -20.71 -14.44 5.49
CA LEU A 24 -19.51 -15.19 5.17
C LEU A 24 -18.40 -14.51 5.97
N VAL A 25 -18.28 -14.90 7.24
CA VAL A 25 -17.02 -14.79 7.94
C VAL A 25 -16.10 -15.72 7.16
N LEU A 26 -15.29 -15.15 6.27
CA LEU A 26 -14.09 -15.80 5.76
C LEU A 26 -13.12 -15.95 6.95
N GLY A 27 -13.46 -16.86 7.86
CA GLY A 27 -12.46 -17.58 8.60
C GLY A 27 -11.85 -18.52 7.58
N SER A 28 -10.77 -18.07 6.93
CA SER A 28 -9.89 -18.96 6.19
C SER A 28 -9.37 -19.97 7.21
N SER A 29 -9.96 -21.17 7.22
CA SER A 29 -9.35 -22.31 7.87
C SER A 29 -8.07 -22.60 7.09
N ILE A 30 -6.96 -22.07 7.60
CA ILE A 30 -5.62 -22.28 7.05
C ILE A 30 -5.36 -23.79 7.07
N SER A 31 -5.16 -24.35 5.89
CA SER A 31 -4.56 -25.67 5.74
C SER A 31 -3.17 -25.59 6.37
N LYS A 32 -2.87 -26.43 7.35
CA LYS A 32 -1.56 -26.53 8.03
C LYS A 32 -0.36 -26.83 7.10
N ASN A 33 -0.55 -26.81 5.79
CA ASN A 33 0.32 -27.41 4.80
C ASN A 33 1.14 -26.42 3.96
N ASP A 34 0.98 -25.10 4.17
CA ASP A 34 1.69 -24.06 3.41
C ASP A 34 2.68 -23.25 4.27
N GLN A 35 2.89 -23.65 5.53
CA GLN A 35 3.84 -23.04 6.45
C GLN A 35 5.24 -23.60 6.20
N MET A 36 6.25 -22.73 6.12
CA MET A 36 7.63 -23.14 5.90
C MET A 36 8.61 -22.21 6.60
N LYS A 37 9.87 -22.64 6.73
CA LYS A 37 10.93 -21.79 7.25
C LYS A 37 11.30 -20.70 6.22
N LEU A 38 11.68 -19.51 6.67
CA LEU A 38 11.94 -18.36 5.80
C LEU A 38 12.94 -18.68 4.69
N ILE A 39 14.06 -19.33 5.03
CA ILE A 39 15.08 -19.69 4.04
C ILE A 39 14.56 -20.69 3.01
N GLN A 40 13.69 -21.63 3.44
CA GLN A 40 13.02 -22.56 2.54
C GLN A 40 12.07 -21.81 1.60
N ALA A 41 11.34 -20.82 2.10
CA ALA A 41 10.45 -19.99 1.30
C ALA A 41 11.18 -19.22 0.20
N PHE A 42 12.36 -18.66 0.50
CA PHE A 42 13.18 -17.97 -0.52
C PHE A 42 13.67 -18.90 -1.63
N ILE A 43 13.92 -20.18 -1.31
CA ILE A 43 14.41 -21.17 -2.27
C ILE A 43 13.26 -21.75 -3.10
N GLU A 44 12.18 -22.16 -2.45
CA GLU A 44 11.08 -22.91 -3.08
C GLU A 44 10.03 -22.00 -3.72
N CYS A 45 9.93 -20.73 -3.28
CA CYS A 45 8.97 -19.75 -3.76
C CYS A 45 9.66 -18.45 -4.22
N PRO A 46 10.64 -18.50 -5.16
CA PRO A 46 11.42 -17.33 -5.55
C PRO A 46 10.59 -16.24 -6.24
N GLU A 47 9.43 -16.59 -6.81
CA GLU A 47 8.51 -15.63 -7.44
C GLU A 47 7.64 -14.89 -6.42
N THR A 48 7.41 -15.46 -5.24
CA THR A 48 6.57 -14.87 -4.20
C THR A 48 7.18 -13.57 -3.67
N SER A 49 6.37 -12.52 -3.65
CA SER A 49 6.80 -11.18 -3.23
C SER A 49 6.45 -10.86 -1.78
N ILE A 50 5.52 -11.58 -1.17
CA ILE A 50 4.98 -11.30 0.16
C ILE A 50 4.91 -12.61 0.96
N PHE A 51 5.53 -12.60 2.12
CA PHE A 51 5.49 -13.69 3.08
C PHE A 51 4.94 -13.15 4.40
N ARG A 52 3.89 -13.75 4.94
CA ARG A 52 3.41 -13.41 6.28
C ARG A 52 4.24 -14.15 7.32
N VAL A 53 4.78 -13.44 8.29
CA VAL A 53 5.45 -14.06 9.45
C VAL A 53 4.38 -14.56 10.41
N ILE A 54 4.43 -15.85 10.72
CA ILE A 54 3.48 -16.54 11.59
C ILE A 54 4.14 -17.12 12.84
N GLY A 55 5.48 -17.21 12.85
CA GLY A 55 6.27 -17.61 14.02
C GLY A 55 7.68 -17.03 13.96
N SER A 56 8.09 -16.31 15.01
CA SER A 56 9.37 -15.60 15.08
C SER A 56 10.05 -15.78 16.45
N GLU A 57 9.78 -16.90 17.12
CA GLU A 57 10.28 -17.18 18.48
C GLU A 57 11.79 -17.47 18.51
N GLU A 58 12.35 -17.91 17.38
CA GLU A 58 13.78 -18.17 17.23
C GLU A 58 14.54 -16.87 16.92
N ASN A 59 15.69 -16.68 17.57
CA ASN A 59 16.59 -15.55 17.26
C ASN A 59 17.26 -15.70 15.88
N ASP A 60 17.21 -16.89 15.28
CA ASP A 60 17.69 -17.13 13.92
C ASP A 60 16.56 -16.87 12.92
N TYR A 61 16.66 -15.74 12.21
CA TYR A 61 15.72 -15.33 11.17
C TYR A 61 15.50 -16.39 10.09
N SER A 62 16.50 -17.24 9.82
CA SER A 62 16.43 -18.30 8.81
C SER A 62 15.33 -19.32 9.14
N ASN A 63 15.05 -19.50 10.44
CA ASN A 63 14.08 -20.45 10.97
C ASN A 63 12.75 -19.82 11.34
N TRP A 64 12.53 -18.54 11.01
CA TRP A 64 11.21 -17.95 11.15
C TRP A 64 10.21 -18.68 10.28
N GLU A 65 9.02 -18.88 10.81
CA GLU A 65 7.92 -19.53 10.13
C GLU A 65 7.13 -18.50 9.36
N VAL A 66 6.97 -18.76 8.08
CA VAL A 66 6.28 -17.88 7.15
C VAL A 66 5.25 -18.63 6.31
N GLU A 67 4.27 -17.87 5.85
CA GLU A 67 3.25 -18.28 4.89
C GLU A 67 3.43 -17.44 3.62
N PRO A 68 3.79 -18.03 2.46
CA PRO A 68 3.84 -17.30 1.19
C PRO A 68 2.43 -16.88 0.77
N LEU A 69 2.28 -15.61 0.36
CA LEU A 69 1.00 -15.07 -0.07
C LEU A 69 0.96 -14.86 -1.57
N THR A 70 -0.20 -15.11 -2.19
CA THR A 70 -0.46 -14.85 -3.61
C THR A 70 -0.94 -13.41 -3.86
N LEU A 71 -0.55 -12.48 -3.00
CA LEU A 71 -0.95 -11.08 -3.05
C LEU A 71 0.11 -10.27 -3.82
N ASP A 72 -0.33 -9.32 -4.63
CA ASP A 72 0.54 -8.37 -5.33
C ASP A 72 0.62 -7.01 -4.64
N ILE A 73 -0.24 -6.78 -3.64
CA ILE A 73 -0.33 -5.55 -2.84
C ILE A 73 -0.53 -5.95 -1.38
N LEU A 74 0.13 -5.25 -0.46
CA LEU A 74 -0.23 -5.29 0.95
C LEU A 74 -1.31 -4.24 1.22
N MET A 75 -2.43 -4.66 1.77
CA MET A 75 -3.51 -3.76 2.17
C MET A 75 -3.36 -3.41 3.65
N GLU A 76 -3.95 -2.29 4.07
CA GLU A 76 -4.12 -1.96 5.49
C GLU A 76 -4.69 -3.13 6.29
N GLY A 77 -4.06 -3.42 7.42
CA GLY A 77 -4.39 -4.53 8.30
C GLY A 77 -3.33 -4.68 9.39
N GLU A 78 -3.48 -5.68 10.24
CA GLU A 78 -2.46 -6.03 11.22
C GLU A 78 -1.62 -7.19 10.71
N GLY A 79 -0.30 -7.11 10.90
CA GLY A 79 0.57 -8.24 10.63
C GLY A 79 2.03 -7.86 10.47
N PHE A 80 2.86 -8.89 10.46
CA PHE A 80 4.28 -8.78 10.21
C PHE A 80 4.63 -9.59 8.97
N TYR A 81 5.34 -8.97 8.04
CA TYR A 81 5.55 -9.51 6.70
C TYR A 81 7.03 -9.39 6.33
N ILE A 82 7.51 -10.34 5.54
CA ILE A 82 8.75 -10.21 4.78
C ILE A 82 8.35 -9.99 3.32
N VAL A 83 8.80 -8.91 2.71
CA VAL A 83 8.45 -8.57 1.31
C VAL A 83 9.68 -8.38 0.46
N LYS A 84 9.56 -8.63 -0.85
CA LYS A 84 10.63 -8.30 -1.81
C LYS A 84 10.94 -6.81 -1.78
N ALA A 85 12.22 -6.51 -1.96
CA ALA A 85 12.79 -5.18 -1.95
C ALA A 85 13.89 -5.08 -3.02
N LYS A 86 14.34 -3.84 -3.26
CA LYS A 86 15.45 -3.53 -4.15
C LYS A 86 16.51 -2.76 -3.37
N ASN A 87 17.75 -3.19 -3.48
CA ASN A 87 18.91 -2.39 -3.11
C ASN A 87 19.51 -1.74 -4.35
N ILE A 88 19.49 -0.41 -4.37
CA ILE A 88 19.98 0.42 -5.48
C ILE A 88 21.33 0.98 -5.05
N LEU A 89 22.40 0.41 -5.58
CA LEU A 89 23.77 0.76 -5.24
C LEU A 89 24.16 2.13 -5.81
N PRO A 90 25.19 2.80 -5.25
CA PRO A 90 25.65 4.10 -5.73
C PRO A 90 26.08 4.15 -7.20
N ASP A 91 26.44 3.00 -7.79
CA ASP A 91 26.78 2.89 -9.22
C ASP A 91 25.54 2.67 -10.11
N GLY A 92 24.34 2.70 -9.54
CA GLY A 92 23.06 2.48 -10.21
C GLY A 92 22.69 1.01 -10.40
N LYS A 93 23.54 0.05 -10.00
CA LYS A 93 23.16 -1.37 -10.04
C LYS A 93 22.06 -1.66 -9.04
N VAL A 94 21.12 -2.49 -9.46
CA VAL A 94 19.99 -2.93 -8.63
C VAL A 94 20.17 -4.39 -8.26
N GLN A 95 20.00 -4.70 -6.98
CA GLN A 95 20.04 -6.05 -6.45
C GLN A 95 18.73 -6.36 -5.73
N ASP A 96 18.29 -7.62 -5.81
CA ASP A 96 17.13 -8.08 -5.06
C ASP A 96 17.51 -8.34 -3.61
N CYS A 97 16.62 -7.94 -2.70
CA CYS A 97 16.67 -8.25 -1.29
C CYS A 97 15.24 -8.39 -0.77
N TYR A 98 15.10 -8.56 0.54
CA TYR A 98 13.82 -8.49 1.22
C TYR A 98 13.89 -7.52 2.38
N LEU A 99 12.75 -7.04 2.83
CA LEU A 99 12.63 -6.18 4.00
C LEU A 99 11.46 -6.66 4.85
N ASP A 100 11.49 -6.37 6.14
CA ASP A 100 10.33 -6.59 7.00
C ASP A 100 9.35 -5.41 6.95
N ILE A 101 8.05 -5.69 7.08
CA ILE A 101 7.00 -4.69 7.20
C ILE A 101 6.09 -5.08 8.35
N SER A 102 5.99 -4.19 9.33
CA SER A 102 4.95 -4.22 10.36
C SER A 102 3.80 -3.31 9.95
N LEU A 103 2.58 -3.86 9.88
CA LEU A 103 1.34 -3.12 9.68
C LEU A 103 0.50 -3.12 10.98
N PRO A 104 -0.26 -2.05 11.27
CA PRO A 104 -0.65 -0.96 10.36
C PRO A 104 0.34 0.21 10.21
N GLU A 105 1.38 0.30 11.04
CA GLU A 105 2.27 1.48 11.07
C GLU A 105 3.19 1.62 9.84
N ARG A 106 3.27 0.58 9.00
CA ARG A 106 4.15 0.50 7.82
C ARG A 106 5.60 0.81 8.18
N ILE A 107 6.12 0.08 9.16
CA ILE A 107 7.49 0.19 9.67
C ILE A 107 8.35 -0.94 9.11
N ASN A 108 9.56 -0.59 8.67
CA ASN A 108 10.64 -1.51 8.34
C ASN A 108 11.81 -1.28 9.31
N ASP A 109 12.35 -2.36 9.87
CA ASP A 109 13.54 -2.34 10.71
C ASP A 109 14.72 -3.03 10.01
N LEU A 110 14.48 -4.20 9.42
CA LEU A 110 15.51 -5.10 8.94
C LEU A 110 15.43 -5.36 7.44
N VAL A 111 16.59 -5.63 6.86
CA VAL A 111 16.77 -5.99 5.45
C VAL A 111 17.54 -7.30 5.37
N TYR A 112 17.10 -8.15 4.45
CA TYR A 112 17.52 -9.54 4.31
C TYR A 112 18.11 -9.73 2.91
N PHE A 113 19.38 -10.13 2.86
CA PHE A 113 20.07 -10.52 1.64
C PHE A 113 20.31 -12.03 1.68
N PHE A 114 19.75 -12.74 0.70
CA PHE A 114 19.93 -14.17 0.55
C PHE A 114 20.67 -14.47 -0.75
N ASP A 115 21.82 -15.15 -0.66
CA ASP A 115 22.65 -15.50 -1.82
C ASP A 115 22.40 -16.92 -2.37
N GLY A 116 21.38 -17.60 -1.86
CA GLY A 116 21.09 -19.02 -2.13
C GLY A 116 21.64 -19.98 -1.08
N VAL A 117 22.54 -19.51 -0.21
CA VAL A 117 23.17 -20.31 0.85
C VAL A 117 23.13 -19.60 2.19
N ASN A 118 23.49 -18.31 2.23
CA ASN A 118 23.61 -17.51 3.44
C ASN A 118 22.53 -16.43 3.47
N LEU A 119 21.91 -16.27 4.63
CA LEU A 119 21.02 -15.15 4.93
C LEU A 119 21.80 -14.12 5.76
N ARG A 120 22.00 -12.93 5.18
CA ARG A 120 22.54 -11.76 5.89
C ARG A 120 21.38 -10.84 6.25
N VAL A 121 21.27 -10.52 7.55
CA VAL A 121 20.23 -9.64 8.09
C VAL A 121 20.90 -8.49 8.82
N ASP A 122 20.50 -7.27 8.51
CA ASP A 122 20.96 -6.07 9.20
C ASP A 122 19.94 -4.92 9.02
N TYR A 123 20.15 -3.81 9.72
CA TYR A 123 19.39 -2.59 9.51
C TYR A 123 19.66 -2.00 8.12
N SER A 124 18.65 -1.36 7.53
CA SER A 124 18.73 -0.78 6.18
C SER A 124 19.91 0.18 6.01
N PHE A 125 20.19 1.03 7.01
CA PHE A 125 21.29 2.02 6.98
C PHE A 125 22.70 1.42 7.07
N ASN A 126 22.84 0.12 7.36
CA ASN A 126 24.14 -0.57 7.36
C ASN A 126 24.54 -1.09 5.98
N PHE A 127 23.62 -1.03 5.01
CA PHE A 127 23.89 -1.38 3.62
C PHE A 127 24.25 -0.15 2.78
N ASN A 128 25.04 -0.38 1.73
CA ASN A 128 25.41 0.68 0.79
C ASN A 128 24.27 0.92 -0.22
N GLY A 129 24.04 2.19 -0.57
CA GLY A 129 22.98 2.59 -1.48
C GLY A 129 21.61 2.74 -0.81
N ASP A 130 20.57 2.90 -1.63
CA ASP A 130 19.19 3.02 -1.16
C ASP A 130 18.55 1.63 -1.10
N ILE A 131 17.64 1.41 -0.16
CA ILE A 131 16.80 0.20 -0.10
C ILE A 131 15.35 0.62 -0.14
N ILE A 132 14.62 0.10 -1.11
CA ILE A 132 13.20 0.41 -1.30
C ILE A 132 12.35 -0.87 -1.38
N CYS A 133 11.11 -0.78 -0.92
CA CYS A 133 10.13 -1.85 -1.04
C CYS A 133 9.77 -2.09 -2.51
N ALA A 134 9.68 -3.36 -2.91
CA ALA A 134 9.28 -3.78 -4.25
C ALA A 134 7.79 -4.19 -4.33
N VAL A 135 7.06 -4.08 -3.22
CA VAL A 135 5.65 -4.43 -3.10
C VAL A 135 4.85 -3.16 -2.77
N PRO A 136 3.86 -2.76 -3.58
CA PRO A 136 3.04 -1.62 -3.24
C PRO A 136 2.21 -1.89 -1.98
N ILE A 137 2.06 -0.86 -1.13
CA ILE A 137 1.35 -0.95 0.15
C ILE A 137 0.22 0.08 0.17
N ASP A 138 -1.03 -0.38 0.17
CA ASP A 138 -2.24 0.43 0.35
C ASP A 138 -2.54 0.63 1.85
N CYS A 139 -1.59 1.28 2.52
CA CYS A 139 -1.66 1.67 3.93
C CYS A 139 -0.82 2.93 4.10
N PHE A 140 -1.29 3.90 4.88
CA PHE A 140 -0.55 5.14 5.14
C PHE A 140 0.79 4.84 5.82
N GLY A 141 1.81 5.67 5.54
CA GLY A 141 3.10 5.63 6.21
C GLY A 141 4.14 6.53 5.53
N VAL A 142 5.41 6.19 5.71
CA VAL A 142 6.56 6.96 5.22
C VAL A 142 6.83 6.63 3.74
N TYR A 143 6.83 7.63 2.85
CA TYR A 143 6.98 7.42 1.40
C TYR A 143 8.42 7.05 1.01
N GLU A 144 9.40 7.37 1.86
CA GLU A 144 10.81 7.04 1.68
C GLU A 144 11.06 5.53 1.57
N LEU A 145 10.14 4.70 2.07
CA LEU A 145 10.14 3.26 1.83
C LEU A 145 10.14 2.90 0.34
N PHE A 146 9.63 3.77 -0.53
CA PHE A 146 9.62 3.60 -1.98
C PHE A 146 10.55 4.57 -2.71
N TYR A 147 11.22 5.49 -2.01
CA TYR A 147 12.00 6.55 -2.66
C TYR A 147 13.49 6.27 -2.63
N SER A 148 14.09 6.14 -3.81
CA SER A 148 15.54 6.14 -3.97
C SER A 148 15.97 7.45 -4.61
N LYS A 149 16.93 8.14 -3.99
CA LYS A 149 17.57 9.34 -4.56
C LYS A 149 18.55 8.98 -5.67
N ILE A 150 19.03 7.74 -5.69
CA ILE A 150 19.91 7.23 -6.75
C ILE A 150 19.10 6.93 -8.02
N ASN A 151 17.94 6.28 -7.89
CA ASN A 151 17.08 5.98 -9.02
C ASN A 151 15.58 6.03 -8.64
N PRO A 152 14.95 7.22 -8.65
CA PRO A 152 13.55 7.43 -8.27
C PRO A 152 12.56 6.66 -9.14
N ALA A 153 12.92 6.37 -10.40
CA ALA A 153 12.03 5.73 -11.37
C ALA A 153 11.56 4.35 -10.93
N ILE A 154 12.40 3.58 -10.23
CA ILE A 154 12.06 2.22 -9.77
C ILE A 154 10.89 2.28 -8.79
N GLY A 155 10.98 3.15 -7.77
CA GLY A 155 9.91 3.37 -6.80
C GLY A 155 8.62 3.90 -7.42
N ILE A 156 8.75 4.87 -8.33
CA ILE A 156 7.62 5.42 -9.08
C ILE A 156 6.90 4.32 -9.87
N ASP A 157 7.63 3.43 -10.54
CA ASP A 157 7.05 2.37 -11.35
C ASP A 157 6.34 1.32 -10.49
N ILE A 158 6.92 0.94 -9.34
CA ILE A 158 6.27 0.06 -8.35
C ILE A 158 4.94 0.67 -7.89
N LEU A 159 4.96 1.93 -7.47
CA LEU A 159 3.75 2.59 -6.96
C LEU A 159 2.71 2.82 -8.06
N LYS A 160 3.10 3.07 -9.32
CA LYS A 160 2.15 3.16 -10.45
C LYS A 160 1.43 1.85 -10.72
N VAL A 161 2.14 0.72 -10.63
CA VAL A 161 1.52 -0.62 -10.70
C VAL A 161 0.54 -0.78 -9.54
N GLY A 162 0.95 -0.41 -8.33
CA GLY A 162 0.09 -0.43 -7.15
C GLY A 162 -1.17 0.42 -7.30
N LEU A 163 -1.02 1.66 -7.78
CA LEU A 163 -2.12 2.60 -8.00
C LEU A 163 -3.15 2.07 -9.01
N THR A 164 -2.69 1.30 -9.99
CA THR A 164 -3.55 0.66 -11.00
C THR A 164 -4.36 -0.49 -10.40
N ASN A 165 -3.74 -1.27 -9.51
CA ASN A 165 -4.30 -2.52 -9.00
C ASN A 165 -5.03 -2.36 -7.65
N SER A 166 -4.80 -1.27 -6.91
CA SER A 166 -5.36 -1.09 -5.58
C SER A 166 -6.85 -0.72 -5.60
N ALA A 167 -7.58 -1.26 -4.61
CA ALA A 167 -8.99 -0.93 -4.39
C ALA A 167 -9.16 0.46 -3.78
N ARG A 168 -8.20 0.92 -2.96
CA ARG A 168 -8.12 2.30 -2.45
C ARG A 168 -6.80 2.89 -2.90
N LYS A 169 -6.84 4.12 -3.39
CA LYS A 169 -5.69 4.73 -4.05
C LYS A 169 -5.03 5.79 -3.19
N SER A 170 -5.72 6.24 -2.15
CA SER A 170 -5.26 7.35 -1.30
C SER A 170 -3.81 7.20 -0.84
N ALA A 171 -3.46 6.14 -0.10
CA ALA A 171 -2.11 5.98 0.45
C ALA A 171 -1.00 5.92 -0.63
N ILE A 172 -1.21 5.10 -1.67
CA ILE A 172 -0.25 4.97 -2.78
C ILE A 172 -0.11 6.28 -3.57
N ALA A 173 -1.21 7.01 -3.75
CA ALA A 173 -1.20 8.30 -4.42
C ALA A 173 -0.47 9.37 -3.58
N GLU A 174 -0.59 9.33 -2.25
CA GLU A 174 0.19 10.22 -1.38
C GLU A 174 1.69 9.94 -1.51
N ASP A 175 2.11 8.67 -1.47
CA ASP A 175 3.51 8.29 -1.66
C ASP A 175 4.06 8.79 -3.01
N LEU A 176 3.32 8.57 -4.09
CA LEU A 176 3.67 9.11 -5.42
C LEU A 176 3.71 10.64 -5.42
N GLY A 177 2.77 11.29 -4.75
CA GLY A 177 2.71 12.75 -4.66
C GLY A 177 3.96 13.32 -4.00
N TYR A 178 4.40 12.75 -2.88
CA TYR A 178 5.61 13.16 -2.19
C TYR A 178 6.86 12.91 -3.04
N ILE A 179 6.99 11.74 -3.67
CA ILE A 179 8.13 11.45 -4.55
C ILE A 179 8.16 12.42 -5.73
N PHE A 180 7.04 12.68 -6.40
CA PHE A 180 7.00 13.63 -7.50
C PHE A 180 7.31 15.06 -7.06
N ARG A 181 6.87 15.48 -5.87
CA ARG A 181 7.18 16.79 -5.31
C ARG A 181 8.69 16.94 -5.09
N ASP A 182 9.32 15.93 -4.50
CA ASP A 182 10.76 15.93 -4.22
C ASP A 182 11.60 15.88 -5.50
N GLU A 183 11.05 15.30 -6.56
CA GLU A 183 11.59 15.30 -7.92
C GLU A 183 11.23 16.58 -8.73
N GLU A 184 10.65 17.59 -8.08
CA GLU A 184 10.19 18.87 -8.68
C GLU A 184 9.17 18.72 -9.83
N LYS A 185 8.48 17.58 -9.91
CA LYS A 185 7.42 17.29 -10.90
C LYS A 185 6.07 17.72 -10.37
N TYR A 186 5.92 19.02 -10.12
CA TYR A 186 4.78 19.58 -9.39
C TYR A 186 3.41 19.31 -10.03
N ASP A 187 3.30 19.28 -11.36
CA ASP A 187 2.04 18.93 -12.04
C ASP A 187 1.63 17.47 -11.78
N ASP A 188 2.59 16.54 -11.73
CA ASP A 188 2.32 15.14 -11.45
C ASP A 188 2.07 14.92 -9.95
N ALA A 189 2.82 15.59 -9.08
CA ALA A 189 2.57 15.61 -7.64
C ALA A 189 1.15 16.07 -7.32
N ALA A 190 0.71 17.20 -7.92
CA ALA A 190 -0.63 17.73 -7.75
C ALA A 190 -1.71 16.72 -8.18
N LYS A 191 -1.52 16.01 -9.31
CA LYS A 191 -2.48 14.97 -9.74
C LYS A 191 -2.59 13.84 -8.72
N MET A 192 -1.48 13.42 -8.11
CA MET A 192 -1.48 12.32 -7.16
C MET A 192 -2.09 12.73 -5.82
N PHE A 193 -1.70 13.87 -5.26
CA PHE A 193 -2.34 14.41 -4.06
C PHE A 193 -3.84 14.66 -4.26
N GLN A 194 -4.25 15.09 -5.46
CA GLN A 194 -5.67 15.23 -5.79
C GLN A 194 -6.45 13.90 -5.70
N ILE A 195 -5.85 12.78 -6.10
CA ILE A 195 -6.47 11.44 -5.96
C ILE A 195 -6.73 11.14 -4.48
N SER A 196 -5.73 11.34 -3.62
CA SER A 196 -5.86 11.14 -2.17
C SER A 196 -6.94 12.02 -1.56
N VAL A 197 -6.92 13.34 -1.86
CA VAL A 197 -7.91 14.31 -1.38
C VAL A 197 -9.34 13.93 -1.79
N ASN A 198 -9.52 13.36 -2.98
CA ASN A 198 -10.84 12.98 -3.48
C ASN A 198 -11.40 11.70 -2.86
N GLU A 199 -10.57 10.84 -2.29
CA GLU A 199 -10.99 9.60 -1.62
C GLU A 199 -11.17 9.83 -0.12
N ALA A 200 -10.07 9.89 0.60
CA ALA A 200 -9.97 10.15 2.03
C ALA A 200 -8.48 10.40 2.33
N PRO A 201 -8.02 11.66 2.37
CA PRO A 201 -6.62 11.95 2.60
C PRO A 201 -6.23 11.54 4.03
N SER A 202 -4.99 11.09 4.20
CA SER A 202 -4.46 10.69 5.51
C SER A 202 -4.47 11.84 6.54
N SER A 203 -4.36 13.07 6.05
CA SER A 203 -4.34 14.28 6.88
C SER A 203 -4.75 15.52 6.09
N TYR A 204 -5.22 16.55 6.80
CA TYR A 204 -5.49 17.86 6.22
C TYR A 204 -4.24 18.55 5.65
N PHE A 205 -3.03 18.11 6.06
CA PHE A 205 -1.75 18.61 5.49
C PHE A 205 -1.67 18.42 3.97
N LEU A 206 -2.37 17.43 3.41
CA LEU A 206 -2.42 17.19 1.97
C LEU A 206 -3.00 18.39 1.19
N TYR A 207 -3.86 19.21 1.80
CA TYR A 207 -4.31 20.46 1.19
C TYR A 207 -3.16 21.47 1.04
N GLY A 208 -2.24 21.53 2.01
CA GLY A 208 -1.05 22.38 1.94
C GLY A 208 -0.08 21.90 0.86
N GLU A 209 0.16 20.59 0.79
CA GLU A 209 0.99 19.97 -0.26
C GLU A 209 0.44 20.23 -1.66
N LEU A 210 -0.88 20.05 -1.85
CA LEU A 210 -1.55 20.31 -3.11
C LEU A 210 -1.54 21.80 -3.49
N ALA A 211 -1.73 22.70 -2.51
CA ALA A 211 -1.60 24.14 -2.71
C ALA A 211 -0.20 24.52 -3.19
N ALA A 212 0.84 24.02 -2.51
CA ALA A 212 2.24 24.27 -2.88
C ALA A 212 2.55 23.77 -4.29
N CYS A 213 2.10 22.57 -4.65
CA CYS A 213 2.29 22.03 -5.99
C CYS A 213 1.61 22.89 -7.07
N TYR A 214 0.35 23.32 -6.87
CA TYR A 214 -0.32 24.19 -7.82
C TYR A 214 0.34 25.56 -7.96
N MET A 215 0.86 26.13 -6.87
CA MET A 215 1.61 27.39 -6.94
C MET A 215 2.90 27.22 -7.74
N ALA A 216 3.66 26.15 -7.48
CA ALA A 216 4.91 25.85 -8.17
C ALA A 216 4.69 25.50 -9.66
N SER A 217 3.56 24.90 -10.00
CA SER A 217 3.17 24.59 -11.38
C SER A 217 2.51 25.75 -12.13
N GLY A 218 2.52 26.97 -11.58
CA GLY A 218 1.94 28.16 -12.24
C GLY A 218 0.41 28.20 -12.28
N GLN A 219 -0.27 27.51 -11.37
CA GLN A 219 -1.73 27.49 -11.20
C GLN A 219 -2.17 28.19 -9.88
N PRO A 220 -1.85 29.48 -9.68
CA PRO A 220 -1.94 30.12 -8.37
C PRO A 220 -3.37 30.25 -7.82
N GLU A 221 -4.38 30.32 -8.68
CA GLU A 221 -5.77 30.41 -8.23
C GLU A 221 -6.24 29.11 -7.57
N LYS A 222 -5.85 27.95 -8.12
CA LYS A 222 -6.07 26.65 -7.46
C LYS A 222 -5.23 26.50 -6.20
N GLY A 223 -3.99 26.99 -6.24
CA GLY A 223 -3.12 27.02 -5.05
C GLY A 223 -3.79 27.73 -3.88
N LYS A 224 -4.29 28.94 -4.09
CA LYS A 224 -5.02 29.73 -3.08
C LYS A 224 -6.31 29.06 -2.60
N GLU A 225 -7.00 28.31 -3.46
CA GLU A 225 -8.19 27.54 -3.06
C GLU A 225 -7.83 26.49 -2.02
N TYR A 226 -6.80 25.68 -2.29
CA TYR A 226 -6.33 24.65 -1.38
C TYR A 226 -5.66 25.21 -0.11
N GLU A 227 -4.99 26.36 -0.19
CA GLU A 227 -4.46 27.06 0.98
C GLU A 227 -5.56 27.50 1.97
N ARG A 228 -6.72 27.93 1.45
CA ARG A 228 -7.90 28.22 2.30
C ARG A 228 -8.42 26.95 2.96
N LEU A 229 -8.52 25.84 2.22
CA LEU A 229 -8.93 24.55 2.79
C LEU A 229 -7.96 24.09 3.88
N PHE A 230 -6.65 24.21 3.65
CA PHE A 230 -5.63 23.92 4.65
C PHE A 230 -5.82 24.77 5.92
N SER A 231 -5.99 26.09 5.78
CA SER A 231 -6.17 27.01 6.90
C SER A 231 -7.46 26.74 7.71
N GLN A 232 -8.56 26.44 7.03
CA GLN A 232 -9.84 26.12 7.66
C GLN A 232 -9.75 24.84 8.49
N ASN A 233 -9.04 23.83 8.00
CA ASN A 233 -8.87 22.56 8.71
C ASN A 233 -7.82 22.62 9.82
N ASN A 234 -6.77 23.43 9.65
CA ASN A 234 -5.77 23.65 10.70
C ASN A 234 -6.34 24.33 11.95
N GLY A 235 -7.28 25.27 11.79
CA GLY A 235 -7.91 25.99 12.90
C GLY A 235 -8.98 25.21 13.68
N MET A 236 -9.26 23.95 13.32
CA MET A 236 -10.21 23.08 14.03
C MET A 236 -9.56 22.15 15.08
N HIS A 237 -8.24 22.25 15.27
CA HIS A 237 -7.46 21.52 16.27
C HIS A 237 -7.02 22.45 17.41
#